data_AF-A0A930WAN2-F1
#
_entry.id   AF-A0A930WAN2-F1
#
_cell.length_a   1.000
_cell.length_b   1.000
_cell.length_c   1.000
_cell.angle_alpha   90.00
_cell.angle_beta   90.00
_cell.angle_gamma   90.00
#
_symmetry.space_group_name_H-M   'P 1'
#
loop_
_entity.id
_entity.type
_entity.pdbx_description
1 polymer ?
#
loop_
_entity_poly.entity_id
_entity_poly.type
_entity_poly.pdbx_seq_one_letter_code
_entity_poly.pdbx_strand_id
1 'polypeptide(L)'
;MAKAIFQNDWQELLAEEMAQPYYRELRAFLIEEYRTRRVYPDMYSIFNALHYTSFADTKVVILGQDPYHGDGQAHGLSFSVQVGIDPPPSLLNIYKEMQDDLGIVPPDHGCLIPWARQGVLLLNTVLTVRAHAAAS
;
A
#
# COMPACT_ATOMS: atom_id res chain seq x y z
N MET A 1 -13.74 22.75 8.23
CA MET A 1 -12.57 21.92 8.59
C MET A 1 -12.28 20.97 7.44
N ALA A 2 -11.01 20.69 7.13
CA ALA A 2 -10.68 19.66 6.15
C ALA A 2 -11.23 18.31 6.63
N LYS A 3 -11.75 17.49 5.71
CA LYS A 3 -12.27 16.16 6.03
C LYS A 3 -11.09 15.28 6.49
N ALA A 4 -11.24 14.61 7.62
CA ALA A 4 -10.25 13.65 8.10
C ALA A 4 -10.06 12.52 7.08
N ILE A 5 -8.81 12.25 6.72
CA ILE A 5 -8.39 11.19 5.80
C ILE A 5 -8.21 9.88 6.58
N PHE A 6 -7.63 9.95 7.79
CA PHE A 6 -7.40 8.79 8.64
C PHE A 6 -8.32 8.82 9.86
N GLN A 7 -8.65 7.64 10.37
CA GLN A 7 -9.47 7.44 11.58
C GLN A 7 -8.62 6.98 12.78
N ASN A 8 -7.30 7.16 12.72
CA ASN A 8 -6.33 6.78 13.74
C ASN A 8 -5.27 7.88 13.91
N ASP A 9 -4.26 7.60 14.73
CA ASP A 9 -3.15 8.50 15.10
C ASP A 9 -2.36 9.09 13.92
N TRP A 10 -2.37 8.44 12.74
CA TRP A 10 -1.80 9.01 11.52
C TRP A 10 -2.43 10.34 11.11
N GLN A 11 -3.70 10.61 11.48
CA GLN A 11 -4.37 11.86 11.13
C GLN A 11 -3.65 13.07 11.71
N GLU A 12 -3.20 12.98 12.96
CA GLU A 12 -2.50 14.09 13.63
C GLU A 12 -1.05 14.16 13.14
N LEU A 13 -0.38 13.00 13.04
CA LEU A 13 1.02 12.91 12.65
C LEU A 13 1.29 13.41 11.21
N LEU A 14 0.35 13.21 10.29
CA LEU A 14 0.50 13.60 8.89
C LEU A 14 -0.23 14.92 8.55
N ALA A 15 -0.91 15.55 9.51
CA ALA A 15 -1.68 16.76 9.27
C ALA A 15 -0.81 17.89 8.69
N GLU A 16 0.39 18.08 9.24
CA GLU A 16 1.30 19.13 8.81
C GLU A 16 1.81 18.89 7.39
N GLU A 17 2.22 17.66 7.07
CA GLU A 17 2.68 17.29 5.72
C GLU A 17 1.57 17.45 4.67
N MET A 18 0.34 17.04 5.02
CA MET A 18 -0.81 17.19 4.13
C MET A 18 -1.25 18.66 3.93
N ALA A 19 -0.83 19.55 4.82
CA ALA A 19 -1.08 20.98 4.68
C ALA A 19 -0.07 21.67 3.76
N GLN A 20 1.09 21.05 3.48
CA GLN A 20 2.18 21.65 2.71
C GLN A 20 1.79 21.89 1.25
N PRO A 21 2.37 22.93 0.59
CA PRO A 21 2.08 23.24 -0.81
C PRO A 21 2.33 22.05 -1.75
N TYR A 22 3.44 21.32 -1.56
CA TYR A 22 3.81 20.19 -2.43
C TYR A 22 2.76 19.07 -2.40
N TYR A 23 2.16 18.79 -1.24
CA TYR A 23 1.13 17.75 -1.13
C TYR A 23 -0.17 18.19 -1.82
N ARG A 24 -0.51 19.49 -1.76
CA ARG A 24 -1.69 20.03 -2.47
C ARG A 24 -1.50 19.93 -3.98
N GLU A 25 -0.31 20.23 -4.47
CA GLU A 25 0.08 20.06 -5.88
C GLU A 25 0.01 18.58 -6.30
N LEU A 26 0.60 17.69 -5.51
CA LEU A 26 0.53 16.23 -5.71
C LEU A 26 -0.92 15.74 -5.76
N ARG A 27 -1.76 16.18 -4.83
CA ARG A 27 -3.19 15.80 -4.78
C ARG A 27 -3.94 16.30 -6.01
N ALA A 28 -3.68 17.53 -6.47
CA ALA A 28 -4.29 18.06 -7.68
C ALA A 28 -3.86 17.27 -8.93
N PHE A 29 -2.57 16.94 -9.03
CA PHE A 29 -2.03 16.07 -10.07
C PHE A 29 -2.71 14.69 -10.07
N LEU A 30 -2.81 14.04 -8.89
CA LEU A 30 -3.45 12.73 -8.77
C LEU A 30 -4.93 12.76 -9.15
N ILE A 31 -5.67 13.80 -8.77
CA ILE A 31 -7.09 13.95 -9.17
C ILE A 31 -7.23 13.92 -10.71
N GLU A 32 -6.36 14.64 -11.43
CA GLU A 32 -6.41 14.64 -12.90
C GLU A 32 -5.96 13.30 -13.49
N GLU A 33 -4.96 12.66 -12.90
CA GLU A 33 -4.51 11.33 -13.31
C GLU A 33 -5.60 10.27 -13.15
N TYR A 34 -6.29 10.21 -12.00
CA TYR A 34 -7.43 9.31 -11.79
C TYR A 34 -8.64 9.66 -12.68
N ARG A 35 -8.79 10.92 -13.12
CA ARG A 35 -9.87 11.34 -14.03
C ARG A 35 -9.60 10.92 -15.48
N THR A 36 -8.34 10.91 -15.89
CA THR A 36 -7.95 10.79 -17.31
C THR A 36 -7.25 9.49 -17.67
N ARG A 37 -6.72 8.78 -16.67
CA ARG A 37 -5.95 7.54 -16.85
C ARG A 37 -6.40 6.48 -15.85
N ARG A 38 -5.94 5.25 -16.09
CA ARG A 38 -6.05 4.18 -15.11
C ARG A 38 -4.84 4.22 -14.19
N VAL A 39 -5.07 4.44 -12.90
CA VAL A 39 -4.06 4.55 -11.85
C VAL A 39 -4.37 3.50 -10.78
N TYR A 40 -3.31 2.90 -10.24
CA TYR A 40 -3.37 1.91 -9.17
C TYR A 40 -2.65 2.40 -7.91
N PRO A 41 -3.10 2.00 -6.71
CA PRO A 41 -4.33 1.26 -6.45
C PRO A 41 -5.59 2.14 -6.67
N ASP A 42 -6.78 1.62 -6.39
CA ASP A 42 -7.98 2.46 -6.31
C ASP A 42 -7.75 3.66 -5.36
N MET A 43 -8.34 4.83 -5.66
CA MET A 43 -8.09 6.05 -4.90
C MET A 43 -8.43 5.94 -3.41
N TYR A 44 -9.39 5.08 -3.04
CA TYR A 44 -9.76 4.84 -1.65
C TYR A 44 -8.81 3.86 -0.94
N SER A 45 -7.94 3.19 -1.70
CA SER A 45 -6.98 2.22 -1.18
C SER A 45 -5.56 2.79 -1.04
N ILE A 46 -5.27 4.01 -1.53
CA ILE A 46 -3.92 4.62 -1.50
C ILE A 46 -3.26 4.52 -0.12
N PHE A 47 -4.04 4.71 0.94
CA PHE A 47 -3.56 4.78 2.32
C PHE A 47 -3.88 3.53 3.16
N ASN A 48 -4.23 2.40 2.53
CA ASN A 48 -4.63 1.19 3.26
C ASN A 48 -3.57 0.70 4.27
N ALA A 49 -2.28 0.80 3.97
CA ALA A 49 -1.21 0.48 4.93
C ALA A 49 -1.36 1.23 6.26
N LEU A 50 -1.68 2.51 6.20
CA LEU A 50 -1.85 3.39 7.36
C LEU A 50 -3.21 3.17 8.04
N HIS A 51 -4.22 2.69 7.31
CA HIS A 51 -5.52 2.32 7.89
C HIS A 51 -5.49 0.99 8.62
N TYR A 52 -4.78 -0.01 8.09
CA TYR A 52 -4.65 -1.31 8.72
C TYR A 52 -3.68 -1.32 9.90
N THR A 53 -2.67 -0.45 9.87
CA THR A 53 -1.62 -0.38 10.88
C THR A 53 -1.48 1.05 11.39
N SER A 54 -1.97 1.32 12.60
CA SER A 54 -1.79 2.62 13.27
C SER A 54 -0.30 2.87 13.56
N PHE A 55 0.08 4.13 13.81
CA PHE A 55 1.45 4.46 14.18
C PHE A 55 1.83 3.77 15.49
N ALA A 56 0.96 3.81 16.51
CA ALA A 56 1.17 3.20 17.80
C ALA A 56 1.25 1.66 17.76
N ASP A 57 0.51 1.01 16.87
CA ASP A 57 0.51 -0.46 16.74
C ASP A 57 1.63 -0.99 15.82
N THR A 58 2.39 -0.10 15.17
CA THR A 58 3.47 -0.50 14.27
C THR A 58 4.62 -1.14 15.04
N LYS A 59 4.95 -2.39 14.67
CA LYS A 59 6.06 -3.19 15.24
C LYS A 59 7.18 -3.45 14.25
N VAL A 60 6.81 -3.61 12.97
CA VAL A 60 7.74 -3.91 11.87
C VAL A 60 7.35 -3.04 10.68
N VAL A 61 8.33 -2.51 9.97
CA VAL A 61 8.12 -1.79 8.70
C VAL A 61 8.76 -2.58 7.57
N ILE A 62 7.98 -2.93 6.56
CA ILE A 62 8.45 -3.51 5.31
C ILE A 62 8.25 -2.46 4.22
N LEU A 63 9.35 -2.04 3.60
CA LEU A 63 9.34 -1.03 2.55
C LEU A 63 9.34 -1.68 1.16
N GLY A 64 8.36 -1.33 0.35
CA GLY A 64 8.36 -1.56 -1.08
C GLY A 64 8.68 -0.28 -1.87
N GLN A 65 8.70 -0.40 -3.20
CA GLN A 65 9.03 0.71 -4.10
C GLN A 65 7.75 1.43 -4.56
N ASP A 66 7.08 0.90 -5.57
CA ASP A 66 5.81 1.38 -6.12
C ASP A 66 4.76 0.26 -6.12
N PRO A 67 3.46 0.59 -6.26
CA PRO A 67 2.41 -0.43 -6.31
C PRO A 67 2.56 -1.33 -7.55
N TYR A 68 1.97 -2.53 -7.50
CA TYR A 68 1.82 -3.33 -8.71
C TYR A 68 1.00 -2.57 -9.77
N HIS A 69 1.50 -2.59 -11.01
CA HIS A 69 0.90 -1.86 -12.13
C HIS A 69 -0.09 -2.70 -12.97
N GLY A 70 -0.40 -3.93 -12.54
CA GLY A 70 -1.35 -4.82 -13.21
C GLY A 70 -2.77 -4.75 -12.61
N ASP A 71 -3.75 -5.09 -13.44
CA ASP A 71 -5.17 -5.01 -13.10
C ASP A 71 -5.52 -5.86 -11.87
N GLY A 72 -6.16 -5.23 -10.87
CA GLY A 72 -6.63 -5.89 -9.65
C GLY A 72 -5.54 -6.28 -8.64
N GLN A 73 -4.27 -6.02 -8.93
CA GLN A 73 -3.15 -6.46 -8.07
C GLN A 73 -2.98 -5.56 -6.85
N ALA A 74 -2.74 -4.26 -7.06
CA ALA A 74 -2.44 -3.34 -5.97
C ALA A 74 -3.69 -2.94 -5.19
N HIS A 75 -3.59 -3.00 -3.86
CA HIS A 75 -4.65 -2.56 -2.94
C HIS A 75 -4.10 -1.74 -1.76
N GLY A 76 -2.96 -1.06 -1.97
CA GLY A 76 -2.40 -0.11 -0.99
C GLY A 76 -1.56 -0.71 0.13
N LEU A 77 -1.05 -1.94 -0.08
CA LEU A 77 -0.08 -2.60 0.80
C LEU A 77 1.10 -3.07 -0.06
N SER A 78 2.34 -2.80 0.37
CA SER A 78 3.54 -3.28 -0.33
C SER A 78 3.53 -4.82 -0.43
N PHE A 79 3.94 -5.36 -1.58
CA PHE A 79 4.01 -6.81 -1.88
C PHE A 79 2.69 -7.59 -1.85
N SER A 80 1.60 -7.04 -1.31
CA SER A 80 0.33 -7.77 -1.19
C SER A 80 -0.54 -7.63 -2.44
N VAL A 81 -1.24 -8.72 -2.77
CA VAL A 81 -2.36 -8.73 -3.74
C VAL A 81 -3.66 -9.18 -3.06
N GLN A 82 -4.81 -8.91 -3.68
CA GLN A 82 -6.11 -9.37 -3.15
C GLN A 82 -6.25 -10.90 -3.25
N VAL A 83 -7.14 -11.48 -2.43
CA VAL A 83 -7.48 -12.90 -2.53
C VAL A 83 -8.12 -13.19 -3.90
N GLY A 84 -7.70 -14.26 -4.55
CA GLY A 84 -8.12 -14.61 -5.91
C GLY A 84 -7.23 -14.03 -7.02
N ILE A 85 -6.22 -13.23 -6.66
CA ILE A 85 -5.15 -12.81 -7.57
C ILE A 85 -3.91 -13.66 -7.29
N ASP A 86 -3.31 -14.19 -8.36
CA ASP A 86 -2.09 -14.97 -8.25
C ASP A 86 -0.95 -14.15 -7.62
N PRO A 87 -0.24 -14.69 -6.61
CA PRO A 87 0.91 -14.03 -6.02
C PRO A 87 1.98 -13.68 -7.07
N PRO A 88 2.43 -12.42 -7.15
CA PRO A 88 3.48 -12.03 -8.08
C PRO A 88 4.82 -12.71 -7.73
N PRO A 89 5.79 -12.78 -8.66
CA PRO A 89 7.08 -13.44 -8.42
C PRO A 89 7.83 -12.94 -7.19
N SER A 90 7.74 -11.63 -6.88
CA SER A 90 8.36 -11.07 -5.68
C SER A 90 7.73 -11.61 -4.39
N LEU A 91 6.40 -11.74 -4.34
CA LEU A 91 5.72 -12.31 -3.18
C LEU A 91 5.97 -13.81 -3.05
N LEU A 92 6.05 -14.54 -4.17
CA LEU A 92 6.45 -15.95 -4.16
C LEU A 92 7.84 -16.16 -3.58
N ASN A 93 8.77 -15.23 -3.84
CA ASN A 93 10.11 -15.29 -3.24
C ASN A 93 10.07 -15.00 -1.73
N ILE A 94 9.23 -14.05 -1.27
CA ILE A 94 9.01 -13.83 0.16
C ILE A 94 8.45 -15.10 0.83
N TYR A 95 7.51 -15.79 0.19
CA TYR A 95 6.94 -17.03 0.72
C TYR A 95 7.94 -18.19 0.75
N LYS A 96 8.81 -18.32 -0.26
CA LYS A 96 9.90 -19.30 -0.23
C LYS A 96 10.85 -19.04 0.94
N GLU A 97 11.32 -17.80 1.09
CA GLU A 97 12.20 -17.42 2.20
C GLU A 97 11.53 -17.68 3.56
N MET A 98 10.25 -17.32 3.70
CA MET A 98 9.49 -17.58 4.93
C MET A 98 9.39 -19.07 5.26
N GLN A 99 9.23 -19.92 4.24
CA GLN A 99 9.19 -21.37 4.42
C GLN A 99 10.58 -21.92 4.78
N ASP A 100 11.63 -21.45 4.12
CA ASP A 100 13.00 -21.92 4.32
C ASP A 100 13.55 -21.49 5.69
N ASP A 101 13.26 -20.27 6.14
CA ASP A 101 13.73 -19.71 7.41
C ASP A 101 12.90 -20.21 8.61
N LEU A 102 11.56 -20.19 8.50
CA LEU A 102 10.66 -20.41 9.63
C LEU A 102 9.89 -21.74 9.57
N GLY A 103 9.97 -22.49 8.46
CA GLY A 103 9.18 -23.70 8.26
C GLY A 103 7.68 -23.43 8.09
N ILE A 104 7.27 -22.17 7.87
CA ILE A 104 5.87 -21.78 7.73
C ILE A 104 5.40 -22.08 6.31
N VAL A 105 4.37 -22.90 6.19
CA VAL A 105 3.76 -23.22 4.88
C VAL A 105 3.10 -21.96 4.31
N PRO A 106 3.45 -21.53 3.08
CA PRO A 106 2.80 -20.39 2.44
C PRO A 106 1.30 -20.60 2.25
N PRO A 107 0.48 -19.55 2.39
CA PRO A 107 -0.93 -19.60 2.02
C PRO A 107 -1.08 -19.75 0.50
N ASP A 108 -2.28 -20.16 0.07
CA ASP A 108 -2.66 -20.28 -1.34
C ASP A 108 -3.11 -18.93 -1.96
N HIS A 109 -2.89 -17.82 -1.27
CA HIS A 109 -3.27 -16.47 -1.70
C HIS A 109 -2.17 -15.44 -1.41
N GLY A 110 -2.18 -14.31 -2.10
CA GLY A 110 -1.18 -13.25 -1.90
C GLY A 110 -1.57 -12.10 -0.93
N CYS A 111 -2.64 -12.28 -0.15
CA CYS A 111 -3.13 -11.24 0.76
C CYS A 111 -2.36 -11.20 2.07
N LEU A 112 -1.77 -10.04 2.39
CA LEU A 112 -0.95 -9.79 3.58
C LEU A 112 -1.67 -8.91 4.63
N ILE A 113 -2.98 -8.66 4.47
CA ILE A 113 -3.80 -8.01 5.51
C ILE A 113 -3.63 -8.67 6.89
N PRO A 114 -3.51 -10.01 7.03
CA PRO A 114 -3.24 -10.63 8.31
C PRO A 114 -1.95 -10.15 8.99
N TRP A 115 -0.91 -9.81 8.23
CA TRP A 115 0.33 -9.24 8.78
C TRP A 115 0.12 -7.79 9.21
N ALA A 116 -0.58 -6.99 8.39
CA ALA A 116 -0.87 -5.60 8.70
C ALA A 116 -1.61 -5.45 10.03
N ARG A 117 -2.66 -6.25 10.25
CA ARG A 117 -3.43 -6.29 11.49
C ARG A 117 -2.63 -6.70 12.75
N GLN A 118 -1.43 -7.25 12.58
CA GLN A 118 -0.56 -7.64 13.68
C GLN A 118 0.54 -6.61 14.00
N GLY A 119 0.57 -5.49 13.26
CA GLY A 119 1.55 -4.42 13.44
C GLY A 119 2.63 -4.36 12.35
N VAL A 120 2.47 -5.06 11.23
CA VAL A 120 3.41 -4.96 10.10
C VAL A 120 2.96 -3.84 9.15
N LEU A 121 3.67 -2.72 9.15
CA LEU A 121 3.42 -1.62 8.23
C LEU A 121 4.02 -1.95 6.85
N LEU A 122 3.15 -2.29 5.90
CA LEU A 122 3.48 -2.66 4.52
C LEU A 122 3.43 -1.43 3.61
N LEU A 123 4.46 -0.61 3.62
CA LEU A 123 4.46 0.73 3.01
C LEU A 123 5.33 0.76 1.74
N ASN A 124 4.76 1.21 0.62
CA ASN A 124 5.56 1.59 -0.54
C ASN A 124 6.07 3.03 -0.38
N THR A 125 7.26 3.32 -0.91
CA THR A 125 7.79 4.69 -0.94
C THR A 125 7.06 5.59 -1.94
N VAL A 126 6.50 5.00 -2.99
CA VAL A 126 5.55 5.62 -3.93
C VAL A 126 4.19 4.94 -3.79
N LEU A 127 3.11 5.72 -3.64
CA LEU A 127 1.80 5.16 -3.29
C LEU A 127 0.84 4.95 -4.48
N THR A 128 1.19 5.45 -5.67
CA THR A 128 0.36 5.34 -6.88
C THR A 128 1.22 5.08 -8.11
N VAL A 129 0.67 4.38 -9.10
CA VAL A 129 1.33 4.08 -10.38
C VAL A 129 0.29 4.07 -11.51
N ARG A 130 0.66 4.47 -12.72
CA ARG A 130 -0.22 4.29 -13.88
C ARG A 130 -0.24 2.81 -14.30
N ALA A 131 -1.39 2.34 -14.77
CA ALA A 131 -1.54 0.98 -15.27
C ALA A 131 -0.51 0.66 -16.36
N HIS A 132 0.17 -0.48 -16.21
CA HIS A 132 1.18 -1.00 -17.15
C HIS A 132 2.40 -0.09 -17.39
N ALA A 133 2.64 0.90 -16.53
CA ALA A 133 3.82 1.76 -16.59
C ALA A 133 4.49 1.82 -15.21
N ALA A 134 5.46 0.94 -14.97
CA ALA A 134 6.22 0.95 -13.73
C ALA A 134 6.94 2.30 -13.52
N ALA A 135 7.04 2.75 -12.26
CA ALA A 135 7.71 4.00 -11.88
C ALA A 135 7.22 5.26 -12.63
N SER A 136 5.91 5.36 -12.90
CA SER A 136 5.28 6.39 -13.73
C SER A 136 4.56 7.52 -13.00
#